data_AF-A0A842USZ3-F1
#
_entry.id   AF-A0A842USZ3-F1
#
_cell.length_a   1.000
_cell.length_b   1.000
_cell.length_c   1.000
_cell.angle_alpha   90.00
_cell.angle_beta   90.00
_cell.angle_gamma   90.00
#
_symmetry.space_group_name_H-M   'P 1'
#
loop_
_entity.id
_entity.type
_entity.pdbx_description
1 polymer ?
#
loop_
_entity_poly.entity_id
_entity_poly.type
_entity_poly.pdbx_seq_one_letter_code
_entity_poly.pdbx_strand_id
1 'polypeptide(L)'
;MAKKVKIKKSYIKWALIIVITVVVAVLLLRLERLAPEPETNITEIEDMSKVAELGDLVTINYVMRLDNGKLVDTNDAELAKEAGLENYVKGPFKFILGQSNKLKSFDEAIVGLELGEKKKIIIKPIEPVLAVTINMSDSRPRRILYPRIEMLSLQEYNETFPNEPTVVNNIVSNPEIYPWPLQIINITDKRVITQIMVRPGESFFIPGQEWKSQVMRTSDKVVEFVQNPKEGLIFDTPYGTAEITNVTISNINFAHTPVQGKEFMQRMGEGKKQGMTFDFVVLDVDEEEFVIRRTNYLAQELANLEVELIDIQKDVKELE
;
A
#
# COMPACT_ATOMS: atom_id res chain seq x y z
N MET A 1 20.33 63.68 -91.67
CA MET A 1 21.23 63.08 -90.65
C MET A 1 20.38 62.68 -89.43
N ALA A 2 20.16 61.39 -89.19
CA ALA A 2 19.35 60.88 -88.09
C ALA A 2 20.24 60.46 -86.90
N LYS A 3 20.08 61.10 -85.74
CA LYS A 3 20.78 60.77 -84.50
C LYS A 3 20.02 59.69 -83.73
N LYS A 4 20.59 58.48 -83.63
CA LYS A 4 20.09 57.41 -82.75
C LYS A 4 20.31 57.78 -81.28
N VAL A 5 19.23 57.80 -80.49
CA VAL A 5 19.27 57.95 -79.02
C VAL A 5 19.63 56.61 -78.39
N LYS A 6 20.81 56.53 -77.75
CA LYS A 6 21.22 55.40 -76.92
C LYS A 6 20.54 55.51 -75.55
N ILE A 7 19.50 54.71 -75.31
CA ILE A 7 18.88 54.57 -73.99
C ILE A 7 19.86 53.80 -73.09
N LYS A 8 20.28 54.42 -71.98
CA LYS A 8 21.23 53.84 -71.01
C LYS A 8 20.60 52.59 -70.36
N LYS A 9 21.25 51.43 -70.53
CA LYS A 9 20.93 50.10 -69.93
C LYS A 9 20.67 50.09 -68.41
N SER A 10 20.97 51.18 -67.70
CA SER A 10 20.74 51.33 -66.25
C SER A 10 19.27 51.55 -65.89
N TYR A 11 18.47 52.19 -66.76
CA TYR A 11 17.06 52.50 -66.44
C TYR A 11 16.16 51.27 -66.48
N ILE A 12 16.51 50.26 -67.30
CA ILE A 12 15.74 49.02 -67.43
C ILE A 12 15.85 48.17 -66.15
N LYS A 13 17.00 48.19 -65.47
CA LYS A 13 17.18 47.45 -64.20
C LYS A 13 16.33 48.04 -63.06
N TRP A 14 16.27 49.36 -62.95
CA TRP A 14 15.45 50.03 -61.93
C TRP A 14 13.95 49.90 -62.21
N ALA A 15 13.53 49.96 -63.48
CA ALA A 15 12.15 49.71 -63.86
C ALA A 15 11.71 48.27 -63.54
N LEU A 16 12.58 47.28 -63.76
CA LEU A 16 12.28 45.88 -63.45
C LEU A 16 12.13 45.64 -61.94
N ILE A 17 13.00 46.28 -61.13
CA ILE A 17 12.91 46.20 -59.66
C ILE A 17 11.60 46.81 -59.18
N ILE A 18 11.20 47.98 -59.68
CA ILE A 18 9.94 48.63 -59.27
C ILE A 18 8.74 47.74 -59.64
N VAL A 19 8.71 47.15 -60.84
CA VAL A 19 7.62 46.24 -61.24
C VAL A 19 7.57 45.01 -60.36
N ILE A 20 8.71 44.39 -60.04
CA ILE A 20 8.76 43.23 -59.12
C ILE A 20 8.30 43.62 -57.72
N THR A 21 8.68 44.79 -57.22
CA THR A 21 8.29 45.26 -55.88
C THR A 21 6.78 45.52 -55.82
N VAL A 22 6.20 46.10 -56.87
CA VAL A 22 4.75 46.31 -56.97
C VAL A 22 4.00 44.99 -57.10
N VAL A 23 4.50 44.03 -57.87
CA VAL A 23 3.89 42.70 -58.00
C VAL A 23 3.94 41.95 -56.68
N VAL A 24 5.06 42.00 -55.94
CA VAL A 24 5.20 41.39 -54.60
C VAL A 24 4.28 42.09 -53.60
N ALA A 25 4.18 43.42 -53.62
CA ALA A 25 3.26 44.15 -52.75
C ALA A 25 1.78 43.80 -53.05
N VAL A 26 1.40 43.68 -54.33
CA VAL A 26 0.06 43.25 -54.72
C VAL A 26 -0.20 41.79 -54.36
N LEU A 27 0.80 40.92 -54.43
CA LEU A 27 0.73 39.52 -53.97
C LEU A 27 0.60 39.43 -52.45
N LEU A 28 1.32 40.25 -51.69
CA LEU A 28 1.19 40.32 -50.23
C LEU A 28 -0.18 40.85 -49.79
N LEU A 29 -0.68 41.89 -50.47
CA LEU A 29 -2.05 42.40 -50.26
C LEU A 29 -3.14 41.40 -50.68
N ARG A 30 -2.85 40.48 -51.63
CA ARG A 30 -3.74 39.37 -51.99
C ARG A 30 -3.69 38.22 -50.98
N LEU A 31 -2.53 37.97 -50.37
CA LEU A 31 -2.33 36.97 -49.31
C LEU A 31 -3.07 37.36 -48.03
N GLU A 32 -3.07 38.65 -47.66
CA GLU A 32 -3.87 39.17 -46.53
C GLU A 32 -5.39 38.99 -46.74
N ARG A 33 -5.86 38.94 -47.99
CA ARG A 33 -7.27 38.69 -48.34
C ARG A 33 -7.66 37.22 -48.43
N LEU A 34 -6.68 36.31 -48.39
CA LEU A 34 -6.87 34.85 -48.41
C LEU A 34 -6.65 34.23 -47.03
N ALA A 35 -6.23 35.01 -46.03
CA ALA A 35 -6.38 34.60 -44.65
C ALA A 35 -7.90 34.45 -44.40
N PRO A 36 -8.41 33.25 -44.06
CA PRO A 36 -9.78 33.15 -43.59
C PRO A 36 -9.91 34.10 -42.38
N GLU A 37 -10.98 34.89 -42.35
CA GLU A 37 -11.35 35.56 -41.10
C GLU A 37 -11.40 34.50 -40.00
N PRO A 38 -10.96 34.79 -38.76
CA PRO A 38 -11.11 33.83 -37.68
C PRO A 38 -12.60 33.52 -37.56
N GLU A 39 -13.01 32.35 -38.05
CA GLU A 39 -14.32 31.80 -37.80
C GLU A 39 -14.43 31.70 -36.28
N THR A 40 -15.17 32.63 -35.68
CA THR A 40 -15.67 32.48 -34.33
C THR A 40 -16.72 31.38 -34.35
N ASN A 41 -16.27 30.13 -34.50
CA ASN A 41 -16.95 29.00 -33.93
C ASN A 41 -16.83 29.18 -32.42
N ILE A 42 -17.84 29.83 -31.87
CA ILE A 42 -18.17 29.69 -30.46
C ILE A 42 -18.65 28.24 -30.33
N THR A 43 -17.72 27.30 -30.24
CA THR A 43 -17.98 26.03 -29.57
C THR A 43 -18.55 26.41 -28.22
N GLU A 44 -19.77 25.94 -27.99
CA GLU A 44 -20.41 25.85 -26.68
C GLU A 44 -19.32 25.67 -25.62
N ILE A 45 -19.05 26.71 -24.83
CA ILE A 45 -18.17 26.58 -23.68
C ILE A 45 -18.96 25.67 -22.76
N GLU A 46 -18.66 24.37 -22.76
CA GLU A 46 -19.12 23.47 -21.72
C GLU A 46 -18.86 24.19 -20.40
N ASP A 47 -19.91 24.36 -19.62
CA ASP A 47 -19.84 25.03 -18.33
C ASP A 47 -18.95 24.19 -17.41
N MET A 48 -17.64 24.44 -17.46
CA MET A 48 -16.61 23.74 -16.69
C MET A 48 -16.86 23.81 -15.17
N SER A 49 -17.77 24.69 -14.71
CA SER A 49 -18.24 24.69 -13.33
C SER A 49 -18.94 23.38 -12.93
N LYS A 50 -19.40 22.59 -13.91
CA LYS A 50 -20.09 21.31 -13.71
C LYS A 50 -19.19 20.08 -13.86
N VAL A 51 -17.93 20.23 -14.25
CA VAL A 51 -16.99 19.12 -14.42
C VAL A 51 -16.07 19.05 -13.21
N ALA A 52 -15.88 17.88 -12.61
CA ALA A 52 -15.02 17.72 -11.43
C ALA A 52 -13.53 17.80 -11.77
N GLU A 53 -12.79 18.64 -11.04
CA GLU A 53 -11.33 18.80 -11.17
C GLU A 53 -10.61 18.62 -9.82
N LEU A 54 -9.31 18.34 -9.86
CA LEU A 54 -8.51 18.23 -8.64
C LEU A 54 -8.58 19.52 -7.82
N GLY A 55 -8.84 19.41 -6.52
CA GLY A 55 -9.04 20.55 -5.62
C GLY A 55 -10.50 20.98 -5.46
N ASP A 56 -11.43 20.48 -6.26
CA ASP A 56 -12.85 20.72 -6.05
C ASP A 56 -13.37 19.98 -4.81
N LEU A 57 -14.29 20.59 -4.08
CA LEU A 57 -15.07 19.91 -3.05
C LEU A 57 -16.24 19.21 -3.72
N VAL A 58 -16.19 17.89 -3.76
CA VAL A 58 -17.20 17.05 -4.41
C VAL A 58 -18.03 16.31 -3.38
N THR A 59 -19.30 16.06 -3.71
CA THR A 59 -20.15 15.13 -2.96
C THR A 59 -20.59 14.01 -3.90
N ILE A 60 -20.38 12.75 -3.51
CA ILE A 60 -20.68 11.59 -4.36
C ILE A 60 -21.52 10.53 -3.62
N ASN A 61 -22.24 9.72 -4.40
CA ASN A 61 -22.59 8.36 -4.00
C ASN A 61 -21.70 7.39 -4.75
N TYR A 62 -21.27 6.32 -4.07
CA TYR A 62 -20.42 5.33 -4.71
C TYR A 62 -20.63 3.92 -4.15
N VAL A 63 -20.39 2.94 -5.02
CA VAL A 63 -20.34 1.51 -4.70
C VAL A 63 -19.10 0.94 -5.35
N MET A 64 -18.20 0.35 -4.56
CA MET A 64 -16.97 -0.26 -5.06
C MET A 64 -16.98 -1.77 -4.80
N ARG A 65 -16.84 -2.54 -5.89
CA ARG A 65 -16.80 -4.01 -5.87
C ARG A 65 -15.52 -4.52 -6.50
N LEU A 66 -14.96 -5.59 -5.96
CA LEU A 66 -13.90 -6.34 -6.63
C LEU A 66 -14.43 -7.03 -7.89
N ASP A 67 -13.54 -7.50 -8.76
CA ASP A 67 -13.91 -8.21 -9.99
C ASP A 67 -14.74 -9.49 -9.72
N ASN A 68 -14.52 -10.12 -8.57
CA ASN A 68 -15.32 -11.26 -8.10
C ASN A 68 -16.71 -10.87 -7.53
N GLY A 69 -17.08 -9.59 -7.55
CA GLY A 69 -18.36 -9.05 -7.08
C GLY A 69 -18.41 -8.69 -5.59
N LYS A 70 -17.38 -9.01 -4.80
CA LYS A 70 -17.31 -8.68 -3.37
C LYS A 70 -17.35 -7.16 -3.16
N LEU A 71 -18.30 -6.69 -2.35
CA LEU A 71 -18.38 -5.29 -1.95
C LEU A 71 -17.23 -4.97 -0.98
N VAL A 72 -16.45 -3.94 -1.28
CA VAL A 72 -15.27 -3.56 -0.49
C VAL A 72 -15.35 -2.15 0.09
N ASP A 73 -16.17 -1.28 -0.52
CA ASP A 73 -16.42 0.05 -0.01
C ASP A 73 -17.73 0.58 -0.61
N THR A 74 -18.47 1.36 0.16
CA THR A 74 -19.71 2.01 -0.27
C THR A 74 -20.05 3.13 0.70
N ASN A 75 -20.86 4.09 0.27
CA ASN A 75 -21.50 5.02 1.16
C ASN A 75 -23.00 4.74 1.42
N ASP A 76 -23.52 3.67 0.80
CA ASP A 76 -24.87 3.14 1.01
C ASP A 76 -24.93 2.26 2.26
N ALA A 77 -25.74 2.68 3.24
CA ALA A 77 -25.83 2.03 4.54
C ALA A 77 -26.53 0.65 4.48
N GLU A 78 -27.43 0.43 3.54
CA GLU A 78 -28.12 -0.86 3.38
C GLU A 78 -27.15 -1.87 2.77
N LEU A 79 -26.47 -1.49 1.67
CA LEU A 79 -25.45 -2.34 1.04
C LEU A 79 -24.28 -2.66 1.98
N ALA A 80 -23.81 -1.66 2.75
CA ALA A 80 -22.74 -1.87 3.73
C ALA A 80 -23.16 -2.90 4.79
N LYS A 81 -24.38 -2.80 5.31
CA LYS A 81 -24.92 -3.73 6.30
C LYS A 81 -25.08 -5.14 5.74
N GLU A 82 -25.59 -5.27 4.51
CA GLU A 82 -25.73 -6.57 3.83
C GLU A 82 -24.38 -7.25 3.61
N ALA A 83 -23.34 -6.48 3.29
CA ALA A 83 -21.99 -6.98 3.08
C ALA A 83 -21.15 -7.12 4.37
N GLY A 84 -21.69 -6.73 5.53
CA GLY A 84 -20.97 -6.77 6.80
C GLY A 84 -19.80 -5.78 6.91
N LEU A 85 -19.85 -4.66 6.18
CA LEU A 85 -18.82 -3.61 6.27
C LEU A 85 -18.99 -2.82 7.56
N GLU A 86 -18.04 -2.98 8.48
CA GLU A 86 -18.06 -2.28 9.78
C GLU A 86 -17.61 -0.81 9.67
N ASN A 87 -16.63 -0.53 8.81
CA ASN A 87 -16.03 0.79 8.63
C ASN A 87 -16.33 1.32 7.22
N TYR A 88 -17.35 2.15 7.09
CA TYR A 88 -17.76 2.78 5.83
C TYR A 88 -18.23 4.22 6.04
N VAL A 89 -18.24 5.02 4.97
CA VAL A 89 -18.74 6.41 5.00
C VAL A 89 -20.27 6.38 5.02
N LYS A 90 -20.93 7.07 5.94
CA LYS A 90 -22.41 7.06 6.00
C LYS A 90 -23.00 8.21 5.19
N GLY A 91 -23.79 7.88 4.17
CA GLY A 91 -24.47 8.88 3.32
C GLY A 91 -23.53 9.54 2.31
N PRO A 92 -23.99 10.55 1.56
CA PRO A 92 -23.20 11.20 0.51
C PRO A 92 -21.78 11.56 0.98
N PHE A 93 -20.77 11.06 0.27
CA PHE A 93 -19.39 11.23 0.66
C PHE A 93 -18.86 12.56 0.13
N LYS A 94 -18.55 13.49 1.04
CA LYS A 94 -18.08 14.84 0.74
C LYS A 94 -16.58 14.97 1.05
N PHE A 95 -15.78 15.37 0.07
CA PHE A 95 -14.32 15.49 0.22
C PHE A 95 -13.71 16.40 -0.86
N ILE A 96 -12.46 16.83 -0.64
CA ILE A 96 -11.68 17.56 -1.66
C ILE A 96 -11.06 16.54 -2.61
N LEU A 97 -11.35 16.65 -3.90
CA LEU A 97 -10.87 15.73 -4.91
C LEU A 97 -9.34 15.76 -5.00
N GLY A 98 -8.67 14.64 -4.76
CA GLY A 98 -7.23 14.51 -4.55
C GLY A 98 -6.83 14.30 -3.09
N GLN A 99 -7.76 14.39 -2.14
CA GLN A 99 -7.54 14.24 -0.69
C GLN A 99 -8.59 13.34 -0.02
N SER A 100 -9.17 12.39 -0.74
CA SER A 100 -10.22 11.49 -0.20
C SER A 100 -9.75 10.56 0.92
N ASN A 101 -8.43 10.40 1.10
CA ASN A 101 -7.79 9.34 1.88
C ASN A 101 -8.12 7.91 1.38
N LYS A 102 -8.57 7.77 0.13
CA LYS A 102 -8.75 6.49 -0.57
C LYS A 102 -7.54 6.19 -1.46
N LEU A 103 -7.63 5.12 -2.27
CA LEU A 103 -6.62 4.83 -3.28
C LEU A 103 -6.50 6.00 -4.26
N LYS A 104 -5.28 6.32 -4.69
CA LYS A 104 -5.04 7.41 -5.66
C LYS A 104 -5.90 7.28 -6.92
N SER A 105 -6.08 6.05 -7.39
CA SER A 105 -6.91 5.71 -8.55
C SER A 105 -8.42 5.96 -8.35
N PHE A 106 -8.89 6.06 -7.09
CA PHE A 106 -10.26 6.43 -6.76
C PHE A 106 -10.52 7.90 -7.12
N ASP A 107 -9.63 8.80 -6.72
CA ASP A 107 -9.75 10.23 -7.01
C ASP A 107 -9.55 10.49 -8.50
N GLU A 108 -8.54 9.85 -9.11
CA GLU A 108 -8.32 9.93 -10.56
C GLU A 108 -9.53 9.48 -11.39
N ALA A 109 -10.35 8.56 -10.87
CA ALA A 109 -11.56 8.09 -11.55
C ALA A 109 -12.68 9.15 -11.56
N ILE A 110 -12.72 10.06 -10.59
CA ILE A 110 -13.79 11.06 -10.45
C ILE A 110 -13.49 12.33 -11.25
N VAL A 111 -12.22 12.58 -11.56
CA VAL A 111 -11.81 13.71 -12.39
C VAL A 111 -12.48 13.60 -13.78
N GLY A 112 -13.09 14.70 -14.21
CA GLY A 112 -13.78 14.80 -15.49
C GLY A 112 -15.23 14.30 -15.47
N LEU A 113 -15.79 13.92 -14.32
CA LEU A 113 -17.22 13.63 -14.19
C LEU A 113 -18.03 14.92 -14.20
N GLU A 114 -19.15 14.89 -14.91
CA GLU A 114 -20.13 15.99 -14.90
C GLU A 114 -21.09 15.89 -13.70
N LEU A 115 -21.59 17.03 -13.23
CA LEU A 115 -22.59 17.10 -12.17
C LEU A 115 -23.84 16.30 -12.55
N GLY A 116 -24.22 15.33 -11.71
CA GLY A 116 -25.31 14.39 -11.95
C GLY A 116 -24.93 13.17 -12.79
N GLU A 117 -23.70 13.09 -13.32
CA GLU A 117 -23.24 11.93 -14.08
C GLU A 117 -23.13 10.69 -13.18
N LYS A 118 -23.61 9.56 -13.72
CA LYS A 118 -23.41 8.22 -13.18
C LYS A 118 -22.45 7.45 -14.08
N LYS A 119 -21.35 6.98 -13.51
CA LYS A 119 -20.34 6.25 -14.28
C LYS A 119 -19.88 4.99 -13.57
N LYS A 120 -19.58 3.98 -14.38
CA LYS A 120 -18.89 2.77 -13.94
C LYS A 120 -17.46 2.81 -14.45
N ILE A 121 -16.50 2.71 -13.53
CA ILE A 121 -15.08 2.93 -13.79
C ILE A 121 -14.30 1.75 -13.27
N ILE A 122 -13.36 1.26 -14.07
CA ILE A 122 -12.47 0.16 -13.68
C ILE A 122 -11.23 0.77 -13.03
N ILE A 123 -11.08 0.52 -11.73
CA ILE A 123 -9.86 0.80 -10.98
C ILE A 123 -8.90 -0.38 -11.16
N LYS A 124 -7.73 -0.10 -11.70
CA LYS A 124 -6.67 -1.10 -11.89
C LYS A 124 -5.87 -1.31 -10.60
N PRO A 125 -5.29 -2.51 -10.41
CA PRO A 125 -4.28 -2.75 -9.39
C PRO A 125 -3.14 -1.75 -9.50
N ILE A 126 -2.72 -1.19 -8.37
CA ILE A 126 -1.54 -0.32 -8.26
C ILE A 126 -0.34 -1.04 -7.64
N GLU A 127 -0.58 -2.18 -7.01
CA GLU A 127 0.45 -3.07 -6.48
C GLU A 127 0.43 -4.42 -7.22
N PRO A 128 1.60 -5.05 -7.42
CA PRO A 128 1.66 -6.41 -7.96
C PRO A 128 1.09 -7.40 -6.94
N VAL A 129 0.48 -8.49 -7.42
CA VAL A 129 0.02 -9.59 -6.56
C VAL A 129 1.18 -10.13 -5.71
N LEU A 130 0.93 -10.28 -4.41
CA LEU A 130 1.91 -10.85 -3.48
C LEU A 130 1.63 -12.35 -3.36
N ALA A 131 2.42 -13.15 -4.06
CA ALA A 131 2.46 -14.59 -3.95
C ALA A 131 3.85 -15.03 -3.51
N VAL A 132 3.92 -15.95 -2.55
CA VAL A 132 5.17 -16.46 -1.98
C VAL A 132 5.16 -17.98 -2.12
N THR A 133 6.17 -18.50 -2.80
CA THR A 133 6.45 -19.93 -2.88
C THR A 133 7.24 -20.37 -1.65
N ILE A 134 6.79 -21.45 -1.02
CA ILE A 134 7.35 -22.00 0.21
C ILE A 134 7.63 -23.47 -0.04
N ASN A 135 8.85 -23.92 0.28
CA ASN A 135 9.20 -25.33 0.18
C ASN A 135 8.41 -26.17 1.19
N MET A 136 8.04 -27.40 0.81
CA MET A 136 7.44 -28.39 1.70
C MET A 136 8.37 -28.75 2.85
N SER A 137 9.69 -28.75 2.61
CA SER A 137 10.69 -28.99 3.64
C SER A 137 11.39 -27.70 4.05
N ASP A 138 11.50 -27.48 5.36
CA ASP A 138 12.22 -26.34 5.94
C ASP A 138 13.17 -26.81 7.05
N SER A 139 14.19 -26.01 7.31
CA SER A 139 15.25 -26.29 8.27
C SER A 139 15.55 -25.05 9.10
N ARG A 140 15.42 -25.18 10.42
CA ARG A 140 15.70 -24.08 11.35
C ARG A 140 16.89 -24.41 12.24
N PRO A 141 17.68 -23.40 12.64
CA PRO A 141 18.80 -23.63 13.53
C PRO A 141 18.30 -24.16 14.88
N ARG A 142 18.89 -25.26 15.33
CA ARG A 142 18.63 -25.87 16.65
C ARG A 142 19.06 -24.95 17.79
N ARG A 143 20.00 -24.05 17.53
CA ARG A 143 20.48 -23.04 18.49
C ARG A 143 19.96 -21.68 18.10
N ILE A 144 19.40 -20.96 19.06
CA ILE A 144 18.92 -19.60 18.87
C ILE A 144 19.53 -18.69 19.93
N LEU A 145 19.86 -17.47 19.51
CA LEU A 145 20.41 -16.44 20.37
C LEU A 145 19.33 -15.41 20.60
N TYR A 146 18.97 -15.22 21.85
CA TYR A 146 18.03 -14.19 22.25
C TYR A 146 18.78 -13.05 22.93
N PRO A 147 18.56 -11.77 22.56
CA PRO A 147 19.16 -10.63 23.25
C PRO A 147 18.87 -10.68 24.74
N ARG A 148 19.90 -10.56 25.59
CA ARG A 148 19.69 -10.59 27.04
C ARG A 148 19.05 -9.31 27.57
N ILE A 149 19.15 -8.22 26.80
CA ILE A 149 18.66 -6.89 27.16
C ILE A 149 17.47 -6.55 26.27
N GLU A 150 16.37 -6.18 26.91
CA GLU A 150 15.16 -5.69 26.26
C GLU A 150 14.99 -4.20 26.55
N MET A 151 14.61 -3.44 25.53
CA MET A 151 14.36 -2.00 25.65
C MET A 151 12.90 -1.73 25.35
N LEU A 152 12.13 -1.41 26.39
CA LEU A 152 10.72 -1.10 26.28
C LEU A 152 10.54 0.41 26.39
N SER A 153 9.68 1.00 25.58
CA SER A 153 9.16 2.33 25.91
C SER A 153 8.41 2.30 27.24
N LEU A 154 8.33 3.43 27.95
CA LEU A 154 7.56 3.50 29.20
C LEU A 154 6.10 3.06 29.00
N GLN A 155 5.51 3.41 27.86
CA GLN A 155 4.16 2.99 27.53
C GLN A 155 4.07 1.46 27.36
N GLU A 156 4.96 0.85 26.56
CA GLU A 156 5.00 -0.61 26.40
C GLU A 156 5.21 -1.33 27.72
N TYR A 157 6.09 -0.81 28.57
CA TYR A 157 6.32 -1.37 29.89
C TYR A 157 5.05 -1.33 30.74
N ASN A 158 4.37 -0.18 30.82
CA ASN A 158 3.14 -0.04 31.61
C ASN A 158 2.00 -0.90 31.07
N GLU A 159 1.89 -1.04 29.74
CA GLU A 159 0.90 -1.93 29.10
C GLU A 159 1.23 -3.41 29.38
N THR A 160 2.50 -3.78 29.40
CA THR A 160 2.92 -5.16 29.62
C THR A 160 2.91 -5.56 31.10
N PHE A 161 3.19 -4.61 32.00
CA PHE A 161 3.32 -4.86 33.43
C PHE A 161 2.50 -3.83 34.25
N PRO A 162 1.17 -3.77 34.09
CA PRO A 162 0.34 -2.68 34.61
C PRO A 162 0.32 -2.56 36.14
N ASN A 163 0.67 -3.63 36.85
CA ASN A 163 0.65 -3.67 38.32
C ASN A 163 2.07 -3.75 38.92
N GLU A 164 3.12 -3.67 38.11
CA GLU A 164 4.50 -3.84 38.57
C GLU A 164 5.20 -2.49 38.77
N PRO A 165 5.90 -2.29 39.90
CA PRO A 165 6.60 -1.04 40.13
C PRO A 165 7.77 -0.88 39.15
N THR A 166 7.86 0.30 38.54
CA THR A 166 8.97 0.68 37.65
C THR A 166 10.16 1.16 38.49
N VAL A 167 10.85 0.23 39.14
CA VAL A 167 11.98 0.52 40.04
C VAL A 167 13.19 -0.30 39.63
N VAL A 168 14.37 0.32 39.56
CA VAL A 168 15.63 -0.37 39.24
C VAL A 168 15.86 -1.52 40.23
N ASN A 169 16.33 -2.65 39.70
CA ASN A 169 16.50 -3.95 40.33
C ASN A 169 15.22 -4.74 40.61
N ASN A 170 14.03 -4.18 40.37
CA ASN A 170 12.78 -4.95 40.47
C ASN A 170 12.75 -6.07 39.43
N ILE A 171 12.18 -7.22 39.80
CA ILE A 171 11.96 -8.35 38.90
C ILE A 171 10.47 -8.38 38.57
N VAL A 172 10.16 -8.31 37.28
CA VAL A 172 8.80 -8.33 36.75
C VAL A 172 8.58 -9.58 35.91
N SER A 173 7.34 -10.06 35.88
CA SER A 173 6.97 -11.25 35.12
C SER A 173 5.61 -11.06 34.47
N ASN A 174 5.53 -11.41 33.20
CA ASN A 174 4.26 -11.55 32.49
C ASN A 174 4.38 -12.74 31.53
N PRO A 175 4.08 -13.97 32.00
CA PRO A 175 4.22 -15.20 31.21
C PRO A 175 3.41 -15.21 29.90
N GLU A 176 2.35 -14.40 29.78
CA GLU A 176 1.55 -14.29 28.57
C GLU A 176 2.30 -13.59 27.44
N ILE A 177 3.22 -12.67 27.79
CA ILE A 177 3.96 -11.84 26.85
C ILE A 177 5.45 -12.19 26.79
N TYR A 178 6.04 -12.58 27.92
CA TYR A 178 7.42 -12.99 28.09
C TYR A 178 7.48 -14.29 28.88
N PRO A 179 8.05 -15.37 28.32
CA PRO A 179 8.05 -16.66 29.01
C PRO A 179 9.00 -16.72 30.21
N TRP A 180 9.85 -15.71 30.41
CA TRP A 180 10.83 -15.61 31.50
C TRP A 180 10.69 -14.28 32.26
N PRO A 181 11.14 -14.24 33.53
CA PRO A 181 11.17 -13.00 34.29
C PRO A 181 12.24 -12.03 33.76
N LEU A 182 11.97 -10.73 33.95
CA LEU A 182 12.85 -9.63 33.55
C LEU A 182 13.25 -8.81 34.77
N GLN A 183 14.53 -8.45 34.89
CA GLN A 183 15.00 -7.50 35.89
C GLN A 183 15.15 -6.11 35.28
N ILE A 184 14.62 -5.08 35.93
CA ILE A 184 14.81 -3.69 35.51
C ILE A 184 16.24 -3.28 35.86
N ILE A 185 17.06 -2.95 34.86
CA ILE A 185 18.46 -2.55 35.08
C ILE A 185 18.67 -1.05 34.99
N ASN A 186 17.83 -0.34 34.23
CA ASN A 186 17.88 1.11 34.10
C ASN A 186 16.53 1.67 33.66
N ILE A 187 16.23 2.90 34.06
CA ILE A 187 15.02 3.63 33.68
C ILE A 187 15.45 5.00 33.19
N THR A 188 14.89 5.41 32.06
CA THR A 188 15.02 6.75 31.49
C THR A 188 13.65 7.37 31.33
N ASP A 189 13.59 8.66 31.01
CA ASP A 189 12.33 9.40 30.79
C ASP A 189 11.45 8.83 29.67
N LYS A 190 11.98 7.93 28.83
CA LYS A 190 11.25 7.35 27.69
C LYS A 190 11.22 5.84 27.66
N ARG A 191 12.15 5.17 28.36
CA ARG A 191 12.38 3.73 28.22
C ARG A 191 12.72 3.07 29.55
N VAL A 192 12.27 1.83 29.69
CA VAL A 192 12.70 0.88 30.72
C VAL A 192 13.60 -0.15 30.06
N ILE A 193 14.82 -0.26 30.56
CA ILE A 193 15.80 -1.25 30.09
C ILE A 193 15.74 -2.42 31.06
N THR A 194 15.48 -3.61 30.53
CA THR A 194 15.35 -4.83 31.32
C THR A 194 16.33 -5.89 30.87
N GLN A 195 16.61 -6.84 31.75
CA GLN A 195 17.51 -7.96 31.52
C GLN A 195 16.78 -9.27 31.78
N ILE A 196 16.93 -10.24 30.89
CA ILE A 196 16.37 -11.58 31.04
C ILE A 196 17.03 -12.32 32.21
N MET A 197 16.20 -12.85 33.10
CA MET A 197 16.60 -13.58 34.30
C MET A 197 16.32 -15.08 34.13
N VAL A 198 17.26 -15.78 33.52
CA VAL A 198 17.20 -17.24 33.32
C VAL A 198 18.50 -17.92 33.71
N ARG A 199 18.43 -19.22 34.00
CA ARG A 199 19.56 -20.06 34.41
C ARG A 199 19.78 -21.20 33.42
N PRO A 200 21.04 -21.61 33.18
CA PRO A 200 21.32 -22.82 32.40
C PRO A 200 20.52 -24.03 32.92
N GLY A 201 19.92 -24.76 32.00
CA GLY A 201 19.08 -25.92 32.27
C GLY A 201 17.57 -25.64 32.31
N GLU A 202 17.15 -24.39 32.54
CA GLU A 202 15.73 -24.01 32.51
C GLU A 202 15.13 -24.14 31.11
N SER A 203 13.83 -24.41 31.00
CA SER A 203 13.15 -24.67 29.74
C SER A 203 11.88 -23.84 29.60
N PHE A 204 11.72 -23.20 28.44
CA PHE A 204 10.66 -22.23 28.16
C PHE A 204 9.99 -22.50 26.81
N PHE A 205 8.70 -22.21 26.68
CA PHE A 205 8.06 -22.08 25.38
C PHE A 205 8.38 -20.70 24.84
N ILE A 206 9.12 -20.65 23.72
CA ILE A 206 9.43 -19.39 23.08
C ILE A 206 8.24 -18.99 22.20
N PRO A 207 7.80 -17.73 22.21
CA PRO A 207 6.68 -17.28 21.37
C PRO A 207 6.85 -17.69 19.91
N GLY A 208 5.80 -18.30 19.33
CA GLY A 208 5.82 -18.82 17.97
C GLY A 208 6.49 -20.20 17.81
N GLN A 209 6.81 -20.89 18.90
CA GLN A 209 7.31 -22.27 18.89
C GLN A 209 6.39 -23.20 19.67
N GLU A 210 6.30 -24.43 19.18
CA GLU A 210 5.39 -25.47 19.69
C GLU A 210 6.12 -26.49 20.59
N TRP A 211 7.38 -26.19 20.93
CA TRP A 211 8.22 -27.01 21.81
C TRP A 211 8.95 -26.15 22.83
N LYS A 212 9.41 -26.81 23.90
CA LYS A 212 10.26 -26.18 24.90
C LYS A 212 11.69 -26.06 24.40
N SER A 213 12.27 -24.89 24.65
CA SER A 213 13.66 -24.55 24.36
C SER A 213 14.41 -24.40 25.67
N GLN A 214 15.56 -25.06 25.78
CA GLN A 214 16.35 -25.11 27.00
C GLN A 214 17.47 -24.06 26.97
N VAL A 215 17.65 -23.34 28.07
CA VAL A 215 18.78 -22.42 28.25
C VAL A 215 20.07 -23.23 28.33
N MET A 216 20.96 -23.05 27.36
CA MET A 216 22.25 -23.73 27.34
C MET A 216 23.32 -22.92 28.08
N ARG A 217 23.38 -21.61 27.80
CA ARG A 217 24.27 -20.68 28.51
C ARG A 217 23.74 -19.26 28.44
N THR A 218 24.18 -18.45 29.40
CA THR A 218 23.94 -17.01 29.43
C THR A 218 25.28 -16.28 29.37
N SER A 219 25.28 -15.12 28.71
CA SER A 219 26.39 -14.16 28.66
C SER A 219 25.84 -12.76 28.89
N ASP A 220 26.67 -11.73 28.99
CA ASP A 220 26.16 -10.36 29.22
C ASP A 220 25.30 -9.82 28.08
N LYS A 221 25.43 -10.38 26.87
CA LYS A 221 24.74 -9.89 25.66
C LYS A 221 23.58 -10.76 25.21
N VAL A 222 23.72 -12.08 25.33
CA VAL A 222 22.76 -13.04 24.77
C VAL A 222 22.51 -14.20 25.72
N VAL A 223 21.30 -14.75 25.62
CA VAL A 223 20.91 -16.06 26.13
C VAL A 223 20.91 -17.02 24.94
N GLU A 224 21.69 -18.09 25.03
CA GLU A 224 21.65 -19.15 24.02
C GLU A 224 20.70 -20.25 24.45
N PHE A 225 19.70 -20.52 23.62
CA PHE A 225 18.81 -21.65 23.79
C PHE A 225 19.18 -22.78 22.82
N VAL A 226 19.03 -24.01 23.29
CA VAL A 226 19.04 -25.22 22.48
C VAL A 226 17.63 -25.78 22.40
N GLN A 227 17.20 -26.08 21.19
CA GLN A 227 15.88 -26.58 20.87
C GLN A 227 15.94 -28.10 20.68
N ASN A 228 15.03 -28.86 21.30
CA ASN A 228 15.02 -30.32 21.23
C ASN A 228 13.58 -30.85 21.05
N PRO A 229 12.88 -30.47 19.96
CA PRO A 229 11.58 -31.05 19.69
C PRO A 229 11.69 -32.56 19.49
N LYS A 230 10.59 -33.26 19.75
CA LYS A 230 10.51 -34.70 19.46
C LYS A 230 10.35 -34.88 17.95
N GLU A 231 11.09 -35.83 17.37
CA GLU A 231 10.82 -36.29 16.00
C GLU A 231 9.41 -36.89 15.94
N GLY A 232 8.70 -36.64 14.84
CA GLY A 232 7.28 -36.96 14.68
C GLY A 232 6.32 -36.02 15.41
N LEU A 233 6.80 -34.94 16.06
CA LEU A 233 5.92 -33.91 16.60
C LEU A 233 5.21 -33.18 15.45
N ILE A 234 3.88 -33.27 15.43
CA ILE A 234 3.02 -32.51 14.53
C ILE A 234 2.57 -31.23 15.23
N PHE A 235 2.62 -30.11 14.52
CA PHE A 235 2.23 -28.81 15.03
C PHE A 235 1.52 -27.96 13.98
N ASP A 236 0.72 -26.99 14.44
CA ASP A 236 -0.07 -26.14 13.56
C ASP A 236 0.77 -25.05 12.91
N THR A 237 0.43 -24.72 11.66
CA THR A 237 0.98 -23.60 10.92
C THR A 237 -0.17 -22.78 10.31
N PRO A 238 0.07 -21.50 9.93
CA PRO A 238 -0.98 -20.69 9.30
C PRO A 238 -1.62 -21.37 8.08
N TYR A 239 -0.84 -22.12 7.31
CA TYR A 239 -1.27 -22.78 6.06
C TYR A 239 -1.59 -24.28 6.20
N GLY A 240 -1.49 -24.89 7.37
CA GLY A 240 -1.78 -26.33 7.56
C GLY A 240 -1.18 -26.88 8.84
N THR A 241 -0.53 -28.04 8.76
CA THR A 241 0.31 -28.57 9.84
C THR A 241 1.76 -28.71 9.36
N ALA A 242 2.66 -29.01 10.28
CA ALA A 242 4.03 -29.41 9.98
C ALA A 242 4.47 -30.51 10.95
N GLU A 243 5.40 -31.35 10.51
CA GLU A 243 5.95 -32.46 11.29
C GLU A 243 7.47 -32.33 11.39
N ILE A 244 8.01 -32.50 12.60
CA ILE A 244 9.46 -32.59 12.81
C ILE A 244 9.97 -33.91 12.24
N THR A 245 10.65 -33.85 11.09
CA THR A 245 11.15 -35.04 10.39
C THR A 245 12.47 -35.55 10.99
N ASN A 246 13.37 -34.64 11.37
CA ASN A 246 14.64 -35.01 11.98
C ASN A 246 15.26 -33.86 12.78
N VAL A 247 15.93 -34.18 13.89
CA VAL A 247 16.70 -33.22 14.69
C VAL A 247 18.19 -33.58 14.68
N THR A 248 18.98 -32.78 13.98
CA THR A 248 20.43 -32.93 13.91
C THR A 248 21.14 -32.16 15.03
N ILE A 249 22.46 -32.15 15.04
CA ILE A 249 23.27 -31.35 15.99
C ILE A 249 23.08 -29.83 15.75
N SER A 250 22.86 -29.42 14.50
CA SER A 250 22.79 -28.00 14.11
C SER A 250 21.38 -27.52 13.79
N ASN A 251 20.53 -28.38 13.25
CA ASN A 251 19.25 -28.01 12.66
C ASN A 251 18.09 -28.90 13.11
N ILE A 252 16.90 -28.31 13.11
CA ILE A 252 15.61 -28.97 13.20
C ILE A 252 15.01 -28.93 11.80
N ASN A 253 14.79 -30.11 11.22
CA ASN A 253 14.16 -30.25 9.92
C ASN A 253 12.69 -30.61 10.13
N PHE A 254 11.82 -30.05 9.31
CA PHE A 254 10.40 -30.34 9.33
C PHE A 254 9.81 -30.27 7.93
N ALA A 255 8.69 -30.98 7.76
CA ALA A 255 7.92 -31.00 6.53
C ALA A 255 6.53 -30.42 6.79
N HIS A 256 6.05 -29.61 5.86
CA HIS A 256 4.74 -29.00 5.88
C HIS A 256 3.70 -29.93 5.24
N THR A 257 2.49 -29.87 5.78
CA THR A 257 1.28 -30.45 5.19
C THR A 257 0.27 -29.31 5.04
N PRO A 258 0.44 -28.44 4.03
CA PRO A 258 -0.46 -27.33 3.78
C PRO A 258 -1.82 -27.83 3.31
N VAL A 259 -2.87 -27.06 3.59
CA VAL A 259 -4.23 -27.36 3.15
C VAL A 259 -4.58 -26.41 2.02
N GLN A 260 -4.68 -26.93 0.80
CA GLN A 260 -5.08 -26.14 -0.36
C GLN A 260 -6.43 -25.44 -0.14
N GLY A 261 -6.51 -24.17 -0.50
CA GLY A 261 -7.67 -23.30 -0.27
C GLY A 261 -7.81 -22.78 1.16
N LYS A 262 -6.92 -23.14 2.09
CA LYS A 262 -6.98 -22.63 3.46
C LYS A 262 -6.69 -21.13 3.47
N GLU A 263 -7.65 -20.37 3.98
CA GLU A 263 -7.52 -18.95 4.26
C GLU A 263 -6.94 -18.75 5.66
N PHE A 264 -6.05 -17.77 5.81
CA PHE A 264 -5.48 -17.41 7.10
C PHE A 264 -5.07 -15.94 7.14
N MET A 265 -5.08 -15.36 8.33
CA MET A 265 -4.57 -14.02 8.59
C MET A 265 -3.11 -14.09 9.04
N GLN A 266 -2.26 -13.24 8.47
CA GLN A 266 -0.88 -13.10 8.88
C GLN A 266 -0.57 -11.63 9.19
N ARG A 267 -0.05 -11.38 10.40
CA ARG A 267 0.49 -10.08 10.77
C ARG A 267 1.87 -9.92 10.12
N MET A 268 2.06 -8.85 9.36
CA MET A 268 3.33 -8.44 8.75
C MET A 268 3.77 -7.08 9.30
N GLY A 269 5.05 -6.94 9.64
CA GLY A 269 5.66 -5.72 10.20
C GLY A 269 6.59 -6.01 11.37
N GLU A 270 7.51 -5.09 11.68
CA GLU A 270 8.48 -5.26 12.77
C GLU A 270 7.91 -4.79 14.12
N GLY A 271 8.18 -5.59 15.17
CA GLY A 271 7.89 -5.24 16.56
C GLY A 271 6.45 -5.49 17.03
N LYS A 272 6.23 -5.34 18.34
CA LYS A 272 4.93 -5.61 18.98
C LYS A 272 3.84 -4.58 18.61
N LYS A 273 4.21 -3.37 18.16
CA LYS A 273 3.27 -2.24 18.10
C LYS A 273 2.64 -1.85 16.75
N GLN A 274 3.05 -2.37 15.58
CA GLN A 274 2.48 -1.84 14.31
C GLN A 274 2.56 -2.79 13.10
N GLY A 275 2.30 -4.08 13.29
CA GLY A 275 2.10 -4.98 12.17
C GLY A 275 0.70 -4.83 11.56
N MET A 276 0.61 -4.72 10.24
CA MET A 276 -0.67 -4.83 9.52
C MET A 276 -1.03 -6.31 9.37
N THR A 277 -2.28 -6.64 9.58
CA THR A 277 -2.79 -7.99 9.33
C THR A 277 -3.28 -8.08 7.90
N PHE A 278 -2.86 -9.12 7.19
CA PHE A 278 -3.25 -9.38 5.82
C PHE A 278 -3.85 -10.78 5.69
N ASP A 279 -4.83 -10.92 4.81
CA ASP A 279 -5.42 -12.20 4.47
C ASP A 279 -4.56 -12.91 3.42
N PHE A 280 -4.40 -14.21 3.58
CA PHE A 280 -3.71 -15.09 2.65
C PHE A 280 -4.53 -16.34 2.37
N VAL A 281 -4.30 -16.95 1.21
CA VAL A 281 -4.85 -18.26 0.84
C VAL A 281 -3.75 -19.16 0.30
N VAL A 282 -3.82 -20.45 0.61
CA VAL A 282 -2.98 -21.50 -0.01
C VAL A 282 -3.57 -21.87 -1.36
N LEU A 283 -2.81 -21.80 -2.45
CA LEU A 283 -3.32 -22.02 -3.82
C LEU A 283 -2.84 -23.32 -4.45
N ASP A 284 -1.57 -23.35 -4.82
CA ASP A 284 -0.95 -24.44 -5.56
C ASP A 284 -0.11 -25.22 -4.57
N VAL A 285 -0.48 -26.47 -4.31
CA VAL A 285 0.23 -27.38 -3.41
C VAL A 285 0.73 -28.54 -4.27
N ASP A 286 2.04 -28.70 -4.36
CA ASP A 286 2.67 -29.82 -5.04
C ASP A 286 3.54 -30.65 -4.07
N GLU A 287 4.38 -31.54 -4.60
CA GLU A 287 5.20 -32.44 -3.78
C GLU A 287 6.41 -31.75 -3.14
N GLU A 288 6.90 -30.64 -3.71
CA GLU A 288 8.14 -29.96 -3.30
C GLU A 288 7.89 -28.59 -2.67
N GLU A 289 6.82 -27.90 -3.08
CA GLU A 289 6.50 -26.54 -2.69
C GLU A 289 5.00 -26.26 -2.66
N PHE A 290 4.64 -25.12 -2.09
CA PHE A 290 3.30 -24.57 -2.16
C PHE A 290 3.32 -23.05 -2.23
N VAL A 291 2.27 -22.47 -2.80
CA VAL A 291 2.12 -21.02 -2.94
C VAL A 291 1.08 -20.49 -1.97
N ILE A 292 1.46 -19.47 -1.21
CA ILE A 292 0.52 -18.61 -0.49
C ILE A 292 0.35 -17.30 -1.24
N ARG A 293 -0.87 -16.78 -1.34
CA ARG A 293 -1.18 -15.51 -2.00
C ARG A 293 -1.97 -14.61 -1.08
N ARG A 294 -1.58 -13.33 -0.99
CA ARG A 294 -2.35 -12.30 -0.30
C ARG A 294 -3.70 -12.10 -1.00
N THR A 295 -4.78 -11.98 -0.25
CA THR A 295 -6.14 -11.77 -0.75
C THR A 295 -6.77 -10.56 -0.05
N ASN A 296 -7.94 -10.13 -0.55
CA ASN A 296 -8.74 -9.04 0.04
C ASN A 296 -7.97 -7.73 0.17
N TYR A 297 -7.01 -7.50 -0.72
CA TYR A 297 -6.15 -6.32 -0.68
C TYR A 297 -6.38 -5.48 -1.92
N LEU A 298 -7.21 -4.44 -1.77
CA LEU A 298 -7.72 -3.64 -2.88
C LEU A 298 -6.65 -3.12 -3.84
N ALA A 299 -5.46 -2.78 -3.34
CA ALA A 299 -4.39 -2.26 -4.18
C ALA A 299 -3.84 -3.31 -5.19
N GLN A 300 -4.08 -4.60 -4.96
CA GLN A 300 -3.67 -5.71 -5.83
C GLN A 300 -4.81 -6.25 -6.71
N GLU A 301 -6.01 -5.72 -6.58
CA GLU A 301 -7.20 -6.26 -7.24
C GLU A 301 -7.83 -5.27 -8.23
N LEU A 302 -8.48 -5.83 -9.25
CA LEU A 302 -9.36 -5.04 -10.11
C LEU A 302 -10.63 -4.72 -9.34
N ALA A 303 -11.03 -3.45 -9.37
CA ALA A 303 -12.27 -3.01 -8.76
C ALA A 303 -13.13 -2.22 -9.75
N ASN A 304 -14.44 -2.42 -9.65
CA ASN A 304 -15.46 -1.66 -10.34
C ASN A 304 -16.00 -0.60 -9.38
N LEU A 305 -15.75 0.67 -9.69
CA LEU A 305 -16.31 1.82 -9.01
C LEU A 305 -17.54 2.30 -9.78
N GLU A 306 -18.71 2.19 -9.17
CA GLU A 306 -19.93 2.87 -9.63
C GLU A 306 -20.05 4.16 -8.82
N VAL A 307 -20.09 5.31 -9.48
CA VAL A 307 -20.08 6.62 -8.84
C VAL A 307 -21.12 7.54 -9.46
N GLU A 308 -21.80 8.31 -8.62
CA GLU A 308 -22.72 9.40 -8.97
C GLU A 308 -22.20 10.69 -8.35
N LEU A 309 -21.97 11.71 -9.17
CA LEU A 309 -21.57 13.03 -8.71
C LEU A 309 -22.81 13.88 -8.35
N ILE A 310 -22.94 14.25 -7.08
CA ILE A 310 -24.15 14.90 -6.52
C ILE A 310 -23.98 16.41 -6.43
N ASP A 311 -22.79 16.88 -6.03
CA ASP A 311 -22.48 18.30 -5.84
C ASP A 311 -21.02 18.59 -6.16
N ILE A 312 -20.73 19.80 -6.64
CA ILE A 312 -19.38 20.32 -6.93
C ILE A 312 -19.29 21.75 -6.41
N GLN A 313 -18.26 22.03 -5.63
CA GLN A 313 -17.89 23.40 -5.22
C GLN A 313 -16.44 23.64 -5.62
N LYS A 314 -16.22 24.68 -6.43
CA LYS A 314 -14.94 24.97 -7.06
C LYS A 314 -13.91 25.56 -6.11
N ASP A 315 -12.64 25.20 -6.31
CA ASP A 315 -11.44 25.82 -5.70
C ASP A 315 -11.46 25.90 -4.16
N VAL A 316 -11.93 24.84 -3.49
CA VAL A 316 -12.01 24.79 -2.02
C VAL A 316 -10.67 24.32 -1.44
N LYS A 317 -10.06 25.14 -0.58
CA LYS A 317 -8.73 24.86 -0.01
C LYS A 317 -8.76 23.99 1.25
N GLU A 318 -9.82 24.06 2.03
CA GLU A 318 -9.99 23.31 3.28
C GLU A 318 -11.47 22.92 3.47
N LEU A 319 -11.70 21.74 4.05
CA LEU A 319 -13.01 21.31 4.53
C LEU A 319 -13.27 22.00 5.88
N GLU A 320 -14.35 22.78 5.97
CA GLU A 320 -14.89 23.26 7.27
C GLU A 320 -15.33 22.10 8.17
#